data_AF-X5YP99-F1
#
_entry.id   AF-X5YP99-F1
#
_cell.length_a   1.000
_cell.length_b   1.000
_cell.length_c   1.000
_cell.angle_alpha   90.00
_cell.angle_beta   90.00
_cell.angle_gamma   90.00
#
_symmetry.space_group_name_H-M   'P 1'
#
loop_
_entity.id
_entity.type
_entity.pdbx_description
1 polymer ?
#
loop_
_entity_poly.entity_id
_entity_poly.type
_entity_poly.pdbx_seq_one_letter_code
_entity_poly.pdbx_strand_id
1 'polypeptide(L)'
;MTVMNPDKAGAASLETIARNGSMLRRIAVRIPTYLSDIRENPAWLPMFMLARTMPARRMHWRGAKPVRRSQRAQDTMFAGINCQDVVDALRMDGLFPGLVLPTLVAEDVAAFARCTPCFGNFDRRLEFMPAEHAEAEARFGRPLLSGHYFERILGCNSAVAIQNDPLLVDIAAHYLGGQATLITTRVWWSFPTGQASDADKNLASLGKYHFDLDDWRMPKFFFYLVPVDEGTGPHVYVRGSHNRRALKHQLTLVVGHPAQETCRSFA
;
A
#
# COMPACT_ATOMS: atom_id res chain seq x y z
N MET A 1 30.82 -30.78 -4.79
CA MET A 1 30.90 -29.78 -3.70
C MET A 1 30.24 -28.50 -4.20
N THR A 2 29.00 -28.27 -3.79
CA THR A 2 28.20 -27.13 -4.23
C THR A 2 28.68 -25.90 -3.47
N VAL A 3 29.35 -24.98 -4.16
CA VAL A 3 29.76 -23.69 -3.58
C VAL A 3 28.49 -22.88 -3.33
N MET A 4 28.06 -22.79 -2.07
CA MET A 4 27.03 -21.84 -1.65
C MET A 4 27.55 -20.43 -1.90
N ASN A 5 26.84 -19.68 -2.75
CA ASN A 5 27.14 -18.30 -3.05
C ASN A 5 26.96 -17.44 -1.77
N PRO A 6 28.00 -16.77 -1.25
CA PRO A 6 27.97 -16.09 0.05
C PRO A 6 26.90 -14.99 0.15
N ASP A 7 26.50 -14.40 -0.97
CA ASP A 7 25.45 -13.38 -1.04
C ASP A 7 24.04 -13.94 -0.75
N LYS A 8 23.79 -15.22 -1.07
CA LYS A 8 22.51 -15.89 -0.74
C LYS A 8 22.35 -16.13 0.76
N ALA A 9 23.45 -16.40 1.46
CA ALA A 9 23.45 -16.63 2.91
C ALA A 9 23.20 -15.33 3.69
N GLY A 10 23.74 -14.19 3.22
CA GLY A 10 23.53 -12.88 3.83
C GLY A 10 22.09 -12.38 3.70
N ALA A 11 21.48 -12.50 2.51
CA ALA A 11 20.09 -12.11 2.29
C ALA A 11 19.11 -12.98 3.09
N ALA A 12 19.31 -14.30 3.12
CA ALA A 12 18.50 -15.22 3.91
C ALA A 12 18.62 -14.95 5.43
N SER A 13 19.79 -14.52 5.89
CA SER A 13 20.04 -14.15 7.30
C SER A 13 19.31 -12.86 7.69
N LEU A 14 19.37 -11.81 6.87
CA LEU A 14 18.64 -10.55 7.10
C LEU A 14 17.13 -10.75 7.06
N GLU A 15 16.63 -11.55 6.11
CA GLU A 15 15.21 -11.91 6.02
C GLU A 15 14.79 -12.68 7.29
N THR A 16 15.61 -13.61 7.78
CA THR A 16 15.35 -14.36 9.02
C THR A 16 15.37 -13.48 10.28
N ILE A 17 16.24 -12.47 10.34
CA ILE A 17 16.30 -11.51 11.44
C ILE A 17 15.10 -10.54 11.41
N ALA A 18 14.64 -10.12 10.22
CA ALA A 18 13.39 -9.38 10.07
C ALA A 18 12.17 -10.21 10.48
N ARG A 19 12.22 -11.53 10.23
CA ARG A 19 11.16 -12.50 10.53
C ARG A 19 11.01 -12.81 12.03
N ASN A 20 12.11 -13.09 12.73
CA ASN A 20 12.09 -13.66 14.09
C ASN A 20 12.86 -12.83 15.15
N GLY A 21 13.35 -11.65 14.79
CA GLY A 21 14.18 -10.83 15.68
C GLY A 21 13.41 -10.14 16.82
N SER A 22 14.10 -9.92 17.94
CA SER A 22 13.67 -8.97 18.97
C SER A 22 13.38 -7.59 18.36
N MET A 23 12.65 -6.72 19.06
CA MET A 23 12.30 -5.38 18.58
C MET A 23 13.51 -4.61 18.01
N LEU A 24 14.66 -4.70 18.69
CA LEU A 24 15.93 -4.11 18.26
C LEU A 24 16.46 -4.69 16.94
N ARG A 25 16.35 -6.02 16.75
CA ARG A 25 16.77 -6.70 15.51
C ARG A 25 15.88 -6.34 14.32
N ARG A 26 14.57 -6.22 14.53
CA ARG A 26 13.63 -5.78 13.48
C ARG A 26 13.86 -4.34 13.06
N ILE A 27 14.26 -3.47 14.00
CA ILE A 27 14.68 -2.10 13.69
C ILE A 27 16.01 -2.12 12.92
N ALA A 28 16.98 -2.92 13.37
CA ALA A 28 18.31 -3.01 12.76
C ALA A 28 18.27 -3.41 11.27
N VAL A 29 17.39 -4.34 10.88
CA VAL A 29 17.26 -4.77 9.48
C VAL A 29 16.71 -3.66 8.57
N ARG A 30 16.01 -2.65 9.12
CA ARG A 30 15.53 -1.50 8.35
C ARG A 30 16.54 -0.37 8.21
N ILE A 31 17.62 -0.38 8.99
CA ILE A 31 18.65 0.67 8.96
C ILE A 31 19.23 0.87 7.55
N PRO A 32 19.62 -0.18 6.80
CA PRO A 32 20.14 0.00 5.45
C PRO A 32 19.14 0.71 4.51
N THR A 33 17.86 0.35 4.58
CA THR A 33 16.79 1.00 3.82
C THR A 33 16.67 2.48 4.19
N TYR A 34 16.60 2.79 5.49
CA TYR A 34 16.53 4.19 5.94
C TYR A 34 17.75 5.01 5.53
N LEU A 35 18.95 4.40 5.51
CA LEU A 35 20.16 5.07 5.02
C LEU A 35 20.10 5.33 3.51
N SER A 36 19.51 4.42 2.71
CA SER A 36 19.26 4.66 1.28
C SER A 36 18.28 5.81 1.10
N ASP A 37 17.14 5.77 1.80
CA ASP A 37 16.08 6.79 1.72
C ASP A 37 16.62 8.19 2.07
N ILE A 38 17.47 8.29 3.10
CA ILE A 38 18.11 9.56 3.50
C ILE A 38 19.10 10.05 2.44
N ARG A 39 19.86 9.16 1.82
CA ARG A 39 20.81 9.53 0.76
C ARG A 39 20.10 10.01 -0.50
N GLU A 40 19.01 9.37 -0.84
CA GLU A 40 18.18 9.72 -2.00
C GLU A 40 17.39 11.02 -1.75
N ASN A 41 16.85 11.18 -0.53
CA ASN A 41 16.09 12.35 -0.12
C ASN A 41 16.35 12.69 1.35
N PRO A 42 17.27 13.63 1.66
CA PRO A 42 17.55 14.04 3.03
C PRO A 42 16.34 14.58 3.79
N ALA A 43 15.32 15.11 3.09
CA ALA A 43 14.09 15.58 3.70
C ALA A 43 13.14 14.44 4.14
N TRP A 44 13.43 13.19 3.74
CA TRP A 44 12.64 12.02 4.11
C TRP A 44 12.68 11.76 5.62
N LEU A 45 13.84 11.85 6.28
CA LEU A 45 13.95 11.60 7.72
C LEU A 45 13.09 12.56 8.57
N PRO A 46 13.19 13.90 8.42
CA PRO A 46 12.32 14.81 9.16
C PRO A 46 10.85 14.58 8.81
N MET A 47 10.50 14.28 7.56
CA MET A 47 9.13 13.87 7.20
C MET A 47 8.71 12.61 7.98
N PHE A 48 9.48 11.53 7.92
CA PHE A 48 9.19 10.25 8.56
C PHE A 48 9.08 10.35 10.09
N MET A 49 9.83 11.25 10.73
CA MET A 49 9.73 11.51 12.16
C MET A 49 8.50 12.34 12.51
N LEU A 50 8.29 13.45 11.79
CA LEU A 50 7.26 14.42 12.14
C LEU A 50 5.86 13.98 11.68
N ALA A 51 5.72 13.43 10.48
CA ALA A 51 4.45 12.99 9.90
C ALA A 51 3.77 11.83 10.64
N ARG A 52 4.48 11.19 11.58
CA ARG A 52 3.92 10.24 12.55
C ARG A 52 2.97 10.90 13.56
N THR A 53 3.24 12.16 13.89
CA THR A 53 2.56 12.86 14.98
C THR A 53 1.40 13.72 14.46
N MET A 54 0.27 13.68 15.16
CA MET A 54 -0.90 14.49 14.80
C MET A 54 -0.63 16.00 14.86
N PRO A 55 0.10 16.55 15.85
CA PRO A 55 0.42 17.98 15.88
C PRO A 55 1.23 18.44 14.65
N ALA A 56 2.27 17.72 14.27
CA ALA A 56 3.08 18.10 13.12
C ALA A 56 2.30 17.95 11.80
N ARG A 57 1.49 16.90 11.63
CA ARG A 57 0.58 16.79 10.47
C ARG A 57 -0.37 17.97 10.40
N ARG A 58 -1.02 18.34 11.51
CA ARG A 58 -1.94 19.49 11.58
C ARG A 58 -1.22 20.81 11.26
N MET A 59 0.02 20.97 11.70
CA MET A 59 0.84 22.12 11.34
C MET A 59 1.14 22.15 9.84
N HIS A 60 1.54 21.01 9.26
CA HIS A 60 1.78 20.87 7.82
C HIS A 60 0.52 21.18 6.99
N TRP A 61 -0.66 20.78 7.47
CA TRP A 61 -1.96 21.11 6.84
C TRP A 61 -2.23 22.61 6.74
N ARG A 62 -1.61 23.46 7.56
CA ARG A 62 -1.76 24.93 7.45
C ARG A 62 -1.12 25.49 6.18
N GLY A 63 -0.19 24.76 5.57
CA GLY A 63 0.41 25.11 4.27
C GLY A 63 -0.40 24.65 3.06
N ALA A 64 -1.53 23.96 3.26
CA ALA A 64 -2.41 23.53 2.18
C ALA A 64 -2.97 24.75 1.42
N LYS A 65 -2.93 24.70 0.09
CA LYS A 65 -3.45 25.76 -0.77
C LYS A 65 -4.84 25.39 -1.30
N PRO A 66 -5.73 26.37 -1.49
CA PRO A 66 -6.99 26.12 -2.17
C PRO A 66 -6.74 25.64 -3.60
N VAL A 67 -7.55 24.69 -4.04
CA VAL A 67 -7.51 24.15 -5.41
C VAL A 67 -8.66 24.72 -6.20
N ARG A 68 -8.37 25.17 -7.43
CA ARG A 68 -9.42 25.55 -8.38
C ARG A 68 -10.01 24.28 -8.98
N ARG A 69 -11.33 24.21 -9.02
CA ARG A 69 -12.05 23.10 -9.63
C ARG A 69 -11.58 22.89 -11.08
N SER A 70 -11.19 21.66 -11.40
CA SER A 70 -10.81 21.30 -12.78
C SER A 70 -12.04 21.20 -13.68
N GLN A 71 -11.99 21.81 -14.87
CA GLN A 71 -13.01 21.62 -15.91
C GLN A 71 -12.96 20.21 -16.50
N ARG A 72 -11.78 19.56 -16.50
CA ARG A 72 -11.58 18.21 -17.03
C ARG A 72 -12.15 17.10 -16.14
N ALA A 73 -12.58 17.41 -14.91
CA ALA A 73 -13.19 16.42 -14.02
C ALA A 73 -14.48 15.81 -14.61
N GLN A 74 -15.07 16.42 -15.64
CA GLN A 74 -16.24 15.89 -16.34
C GLN A 74 -15.91 14.72 -17.27
N ASP A 75 -14.64 14.56 -17.68
CA ASP A 75 -14.18 13.47 -18.56
C ASP A 75 -13.81 12.19 -17.78
N THR A 76 -14.34 12.05 -16.56
CA THR A 76 -14.03 10.94 -15.66
C THR A 76 -14.77 9.65 -16.02
N MET A 77 -14.16 8.51 -15.72
CA MET A 77 -14.81 7.20 -15.82
C MET A 77 -15.79 6.92 -14.66
N PHE A 78 -15.79 7.74 -13.61
CA PHE A 78 -16.64 7.58 -12.43
C PHE A 78 -17.91 8.43 -12.53
N ALA A 79 -18.82 8.02 -13.42
CA ALA A 79 -20.06 8.77 -13.68
C ALA A 79 -20.91 8.99 -12.41
N GLY A 80 -21.40 10.22 -12.25
CA GLY A 80 -22.27 10.60 -11.12
C GLY A 80 -21.55 10.86 -9.79
N ILE A 81 -20.22 10.72 -9.73
CA ILE A 81 -19.46 11.01 -8.51
C ILE A 81 -19.09 12.49 -8.45
N ASN A 82 -19.46 13.15 -7.35
CA ASN A 82 -19.07 14.53 -7.07
C ASN A 82 -17.76 14.58 -6.26
N CYS A 83 -16.76 15.28 -6.78
CA CYS A 83 -15.45 15.47 -6.12
C CYS A 83 -15.57 15.97 -4.67
N GLN A 84 -16.45 16.94 -4.40
CA GLN A 84 -16.59 17.55 -3.08
C GLN A 84 -17.14 16.57 -2.05
N ASP A 85 -18.12 15.76 -2.44
CA ASP A 85 -18.71 14.72 -1.57
C ASP A 85 -17.64 13.69 -1.16
N VAL A 86 -16.77 13.30 -2.11
CA VAL A 86 -15.64 12.40 -1.81
C VAL A 86 -14.66 13.05 -0.85
N VAL A 87 -14.27 14.31 -1.10
CA VAL A 87 -13.32 15.04 -0.26
C VAL A 87 -13.86 15.22 1.17
N ASP A 88 -15.15 15.50 1.33
CA ASP A 88 -15.78 15.66 2.64
C ASP A 88 -15.88 14.32 3.38
N ALA A 89 -16.20 13.23 2.68
CA ALA A 89 -16.12 11.89 3.25
C ALA A 89 -14.70 11.52 3.70
N LEU A 90 -13.67 11.81 2.90
CA LEU A 90 -12.27 11.60 3.29
C LEU A 90 -11.87 12.42 4.52
N ARG A 91 -12.33 13.68 4.63
CA ARG A 91 -12.04 14.53 5.80
C ARG A 91 -12.72 14.02 7.06
N MET A 92 -13.98 13.58 6.96
CA MET A 92 -14.78 13.10 8.07
C MET A 92 -14.38 11.68 8.50
N ASP A 93 -14.44 10.73 7.57
CA ASP A 93 -14.35 9.29 7.82
C ASP A 93 -13.00 8.69 7.45
N GLY A 94 -12.20 9.38 6.64
CA GLY A 94 -10.92 8.86 6.14
C GLY A 94 -11.08 7.84 5.01
N LEU A 95 -12.30 7.65 4.50
CA LEU A 95 -12.61 6.70 3.42
C LEU A 95 -13.82 7.19 2.61
N PHE A 96 -13.84 6.82 1.32
CA PHE A 96 -15.02 6.86 0.46
C PHE A 96 -15.12 5.57 -0.37
N PRO A 97 -16.17 4.74 -0.21
CA PRO A 97 -16.29 3.46 -0.92
C PRO A 97 -17.00 3.56 -2.28
N GLY A 98 -17.49 4.73 -2.69
CA GLY A 98 -18.37 4.88 -3.86
C GLY A 98 -17.68 4.94 -5.22
N LEU A 99 -16.35 4.84 -5.29
CA LEU A 99 -15.62 4.83 -6.56
C LEU A 99 -15.60 3.41 -7.13
N VAL A 100 -16.41 3.16 -8.15
CA VAL A 100 -16.51 1.86 -8.84
C VAL A 100 -15.97 2.00 -10.25
N LEU A 101 -15.00 1.16 -10.62
CA LEU A 101 -14.48 1.11 -11.98
C LEU A 101 -15.56 0.62 -12.96
N PRO A 102 -15.63 1.16 -14.19
CA PRO A 102 -16.43 0.54 -15.24
C PRO A 102 -16.01 -0.92 -15.45
N THR A 103 -16.99 -1.81 -15.66
CA THR A 103 -16.75 -3.26 -15.79
C THR A 103 -15.67 -3.60 -16.81
N LEU A 104 -15.72 -2.98 -18.00
CA LEU A 104 -14.73 -3.21 -19.05
C LEU A 104 -13.31 -2.81 -18.62
N VAL A 105 -13.16 -1.73 -17.86
CA VAL A 105 -11.87 -1.25 -17.36
C VAL A 105 -11.33 -2.22 -16.31
N ALA A 106 -12.17 -2.63 -15.35
CA ALA A 106 -11.78 -3.59 -14.33
C ALA A 106 -11.39 -4.96 -14.94
N GLU A 107 -12.18 -5.45 -15.90
CA GLU A 107 -11.94 -6.72 -16.60
C GLU A 107 -10.66 -6.70 -17.43
N ASP A 108 -10.35 -5.58 -18.10
CA ASP A 108 -9.11 -5.41 -18.88
C ASP A 108 -7.87 -5.47 -17.97
N VAL A 109 -7.88 -4.73 -16.84
CA VAL A 109 -6.77 -4.78 -15.87
C VAL A 109 -6.66 -6.17 -15.24
N ALA A 110 -7.79 -6.82 -14.93
CA ALA A 110 -7.81 -8.19 -14.41
C ALA A 110 -7.28 -9.21 -15.44
N ALA A 111 -7.62 -9.06 -16.71
CA ALA A 111 -7.13 -9.91 -17.79
C ALA A 111 -5.63 -9.74 -17.99
N PHE A 112 -5.14 -8.48 -18.02
CA PHE A 112 -3.72 -8.19 -18.03
C PHE A 112 -3.00 -8.87 -16.87
N ALA A 113 -3.53 -8.73 -15.65
CA ALA A 113 -2.95 -9.37 -14.47
C ALA A 113 -2.92 -10.90 -14.62
N ARG A 114 -4.03 -11.53 -15.00
CA ARG A 114 -4.09 -12.99 -15.17
C ARG A 114 -3.08 -13.54 -16.20
N CYS A 115 -2.84 -12.81 -17.29
CA CYS A 115 -2.01 -13.28 -18.41
C CYS A 115 -0.55 -12.79 -18.36
N THR A 116 -0.16 -12.06 -17.32
CA THR A 116 1.17 -11.49 -17.19
C THR A 116 1.86 -12.06 -15.95
N PRO A 117 3.13 -12.49 -16.02
CA PRO A 117 3.82 -12.97 -14.83
C PRO A 117 3.98 -11.84 -13.80
N CYS A 118 3.89 -12.21 -12.53
CA CYS A 118 4.04 -11.33 -11.38
C CYS A 118 5.24 -11.76 -10.53
N PHE A 119 5.61 -10.94 -9.56
CA PHE A 119 6.77 -11.15 -8.69
C PHE A 119 6.34 -11.38 -7.23
N GLY A 120 6.74 -12.50 -6.67
CA GLY A 120 6.35 -12.95 -5.34
C GLY A 120 6.92 -12.09 -4.21
N ASN A 121 6.10 -11.72 -3.23
CA ASN A 121 6.53 -11.06 -1.97
C ASN A 121 7.43 -9.82 -2.17
N PHE A 122 7.18 -9.00 -3.20
CA PHE A 122 8.01 -7.86 -3.62
C PHE A 122 9.47 -8.21 -4.04
N ASP A 123 9.77 -9.47 -4.32
CA ASP A 123 11.09 -9.92 -4.79
C ASP A 123 11.08 -10.21 -6.30
N ARG A 124 11.83 -9.40 -7.06
CA ARG A 124 11.94 -9.53 -8.54
C ARG A 124 12.55 -10.86 -9.01
N ARG A 125 13.14 -11.64 -8.11
CA ARG A 125 13.71 -12.96 -8.41
C ARG A 125 12.65 -14.07 -8.36
N LEU A 126 11.49 -13.79 -7.76
CA LEU A 126 10.40 -14.75 -7.58
C LEU A 126 9.33 -14.55 -8.65
N GLU A 127 9.70 -14.62 -9.93
CA GLU A 127 8.76 -14.43 -11.04
C GLU A 127 7.94 -15.70 -11.32
N PHE A 128 6.62 -15.58 -11.46
CA PHE A 128 5.71 -16.68 -11.75
C PHE A 128 4.39 -16.20 -12.39
N MET A 129 3.69 -17.10 -13.07
CA MET A 129 2.33 -16.83 -13.55
C MET A 129 1.34 -16.95 -12.39
N PRO A 130 0.39 -16.02 -12.18
CA PRO A 130 -0.57 -16.10 -11.07
C PRO A 130 -1.35 -17.41 -11.01
N ALA A 131 -1.67 -18.01 -12.16
CA ALA A 131 -2.36 -19.30 -12.25
C ALA A 131 -1.50 -20.49 -11.79
N GLU A 132 -0.18 -20.34 -11.74
CA GLU A 132 0.80 -21.37 -11.36
C GLU A 132 1.33 -21.14 -9.93
N HIS A 133 0.52 -20.51 -9.07
CA HIS A 133 0.96 -20.09 -7.72
C HIS A 133 1.44 -21.28 -6.87
N ALA A 134 0.74 -22.42 -6.90
CA ALA A 134 1.09 -23.60 -6.12
C ALA A 134 2.41 -24.23 -6.63
N GLU A 135 2.58 -24.34 -7.95
CA GLU A 135 3.82 -24.80 -8.58
C GLU A 135 4.98 -23.85 -8.27
N ALA A 136 4.73 -22.54 -8.23
CA ALA A 136 5.72 -21.54 -7.88
C ALA A 136 6.18 -21.67 -6.43
N GLU A 137 5.26 -21.83 -5.47
CA GLU A 137 5.62 -22.08 -4.07
C GLU A 137 6.49 -23.35 -3.94
N ALA A 138 6.11 -24.45 -4.62
CA ALA A 138 6.88 -25.68 -4.63
C ALA A 138 8.28 -25.49 -5.24
N ARG A 139 8.37 -24.78 -6.37
CA ARG A 139 9.63 -24.50 -7.09
C ARG A 139 10.57 -23.63 -6.27
N PHE A 140 10.05 -22.61 -5.59
CA PHE A 140 10.86 -21.71 -4.77
C PHE A 140 11.08 -22.22 -3.34
N GLY A 141 10.37 -23.27 -2.92
CA GLY A 141 10.46 -23.86 -1.60
C GLY A 141 10.05 -22.89 -0.49
N ARG A 142 9.12 -21.96 -0.77
CA ARG A 142 8.66 -20.95 0.21
C ARG A 142 7.25 -20.42 -0.11
N PRO A 143 6.51 -19.95 0.91
CA PRO A 143 5.22 -19.29 0.71
C PRO A 143 5.33 -18.00 -0.12
N LEU A 144 4.35 -17.78 -1.00
CA LEU A 144 4.16 -16.58 -1.80
C LEU A 144 2.81 -15.95 -1.45
N LEU A 145 2.81 -14.94 -0.59
CA LEU A 145 1.58 -14.34 -0.05
C LEU A 145 1.01 -13.30 -1.01
N SER A 146 1.84 -12.75 -1.87
CA SER A 146 1.44 -11.73 -2.84
C SER A 146 2.24 -11.84 -4.14
N GLY A 147 1.63 -11.39 -5.24
CA GLY A 147 2.26 -11.28 -6.55
C GLY A 147 2.14 -9.88 -7.11
N HIS A 148 3.25 -9.17 -7.28
CA HIS A 148 3.28 -7.76 -7.66
C HIS A 148 3.72 -7.57 -9.12
N TYR A 149 3.16 -6.57 -9.80
CA TYR A 149 3.48 -6.29 -11.21
C TYR A 149 4.57 -5.23 -11.40
N PHE A 150 4.88 -4.44 -10.37
CA PHE A 150 5.78 -3.28 -10.47
C PHE A 150 5.46 -2.42 -11.70
N GLU A 151 6.45 -2.02 -12.50
CA GLU A 151 6.29 -1.19 -13.69
C GLU A 151 5.60 -1.94 -14.84
N ARG A 152 5.51 -3.27 -14.79
CA ARG A 152 4.88 -4.08 -15.84
C ARG A 152 3.41 -3.70 -16.01
N ILE A 153 2.75 -3.23 -14.95
CA ILE A 153 1.36 -2.75 -15.03
C ILE A 153 1.18 -1.57 -15.99
N LEU A 154 2.24 -0.80 -16.25
CA LEU A 154 2.18 0.34 -17.17
C LEU A 154 2.01 -0.10 -18.63
N GLY A 155 2.14 -1.40 -18.93
CA GLY A 155 1.74 -1.98 -20.21
C GLY A 155 0.22 -2.17 -20.38
N CYS A 156 -0.58 -1.98 -19.32
CA CYS A 156 -2.04 -2.03 -19.38
C CYS A 156 -2.63 -0.63 -19.58
N ASN A 157 -3.24 -0.39 -20.74
CA ASN A 157 -3.85 0.90 -21.07
C ASN A 157 -4.96 1.30 -20.09
N SER A 158 -5.80 0.35 -19.65
CA SER A 158 -6.81 0.62 -18.62
C SER A 158 -6.22 1.06 -17.29
N ALA A 159 -5.10 0.45 -16.85
CA ALA A 159 -4.43 0.88 -15.61
C ALA A 159 -3.84 2.29 -15.74
N VAL A 160 -3.28 2.61 -16.91
CA VAL A 160 -2.79 3.95 -17.24
C VAL A 160 -3.93 4.96 -17.38
N ALA A 161 -5.11 4.55 -17.83
CA ALA A 161 -6.29 5.40 -17.85
C ALA A 161 -6.78 5.72 -16.43
N ILE A 162 -6.84 4.71 -15.55
CA ILE A 162 -7.23 4.90 -14.13
C ILE A 162 -6.30 5.89 -13.44
N GLN A 163 -4.98 5.71 -13.54
CA GLN A 163 -4.04 6.59 -12.82
C GLN A 163 -4.11 8.06 -13.29
N ASN A 164 -4.55 8.29 -14.53
CA ASN A 164 -4.68 9.60 -15.15
C ASN A 164 -6.11 10.14 -15.11
N ASP A 165 -7.04 9.43 -14.45
CA ASP A 165 -8.44 9.85 -14.39
C ASP A 165 -8.54 11.24 -13.71
N PRO A 166 -9.18 12.22 -14.38
CA PRO A 166 -9.17 13.59 -13.92
C PRO A 166 -9.91 13.77 -12.59
N LEU A 167 -10.91 12.94 -12.26
CA LEU A 167 -11.60 13.01 -10.97
C LEU A 167 -10.68 12.52 -9.84
N LEU A 168 -9.92 11.43 -10.02
CA LEU A 168 -9.00 10.95 -8.99
C LEU A 168 -7.92 11.98 -8.68
N VAL A 169 -7.38 12.63 -9.71
CA VAL A 169 -6.42 13.73 -9.58
C VAL A 169 -7.05 14.93 -8.86
N ASP A 170 -8.28 15.30 -9.22
CA ASP A 170 -8.98 16.43 -8.61
C ASP A 170 -9.31 16.16 -7.12
N ILE A 171 -9.80 14.96 -6.80
CA ILE A 171 -10.01 14.51 -5.41
C ILE A 171 -8.71 14.60 -4.62
N ALA A 172 -7.61 14.04 -5.15
CA ALA A 172 -6.32 14.09 -4.47
C ALA A 172 -5.84 15.54 -4.27
N ALA A 173 -5.98 16.40 -5.28
CA ALA A 173 -5.59 17.79 -5.19
C ALA A 173 -6.42 18.55 -4.15
N HIS A 174 -7.75 18.41 -4.18
CA HIS A 174 -8.67 19.06 -3.23
C HIS A 174 -8.52 18.53 -1.80
N TYR A 175 -8.23 17.24 -1.64
CA TYR A 175 -7.94 16.65 -0.33
C TYR A 175 -6.59 17.15 0.19
N LEU A 176 -5.52 17.13 -0.60
CA LEU A 176 -4.16 17.47 -0.18
C LEU A 176 -3.85 18.97 -0.13
N GLY A 177 -4.62 19.81 -0.83
CA GLY A 177 -4.41 21.25 -0.92
C GLY A 177 -3.45 21.69 -2.03
N GLY A 178 -3.64 21.19 -3.24
CA GLY A 178 -3.01 21.72 -4.47
C GLY A 178 -1.61 21.19 -4.79
N GLN A 179 -1.18 20.13 -4.10
CA GLN A 179 0.15 19.52 -4.26
C GLN A 179 0.06 18.02 -4.56
N ALA A 180 -1.01 17.57 -5.21
CA ALA A 180 -1.17 16.16 -5.52
C ALA A 180 -0.26 15.73 -6.67
N THR A 181 0.61 14.77 -6.38
CA THR A 181 1.46 14.09 -7.36
C THR A 181 1.23 12.60 -7.23
N LEU A 182 1.05 11.90 -8.34
CA LEU A 182 0.99 10.44 -8.34
C LEU A 182 2.36 9.88 -7.96
N ILE A 183 2.42 9.13 -6.87
CA ILE A 183 3.67 8.53 -6.38
C ILE A 183 3.88 7.14 -6.98
N THR A 184 2.84 6.29 -7.00
CA THR A 184 2.97 4.90 -7.49
C THR A 184 1.61 4.34 -7.89
N THR A 185 1.60 3.58 -8.99
CA THR A 185 0.49 2.69 -9.39
C THR A 185 0.89 1.26 -9.07
N ARG A 186 0.06 0.53 -8.32
CA ARG A 186 0.32 -0.86 -7.94
C ARG A 186 -0.89 -1.72 -8.26
N VAL A 187 -0.61 -2.86 -8.88
CA VAL A 187 -1.53 -4.00 -8.96
C VAL A 187 -0.81 -5.19 -8.34
N TRP A 188 -1.56 -5.99 -7.59
CA TRP A 188 -1.04 -7.22 -7.01
C TRP A 188 -2.17 -8.21 -6.75
N TRP A 189 -1.78 -9.48 -6.68
CA TRP A 189 -2.60 -10.55 -6.13
C TRP A 189 -2.27 -10.74 -4.66
N SER A 190 -3.29 -11.10 -3.87
CA SER A 190 -3.14 -11.69 -2.55
C SER A 190 -3.49 -13.17 -2.69
N PHE A 191 -2.56 -14.08 -2.38
CA PHE A 191 -2.77 -15.51 -2.56
C PHE A 191 -3.08 -16.22 -1.24
N PRO A 192 -4.00 -17.19 -1.22
CA PRO A 192 -4.11 -18.11 -0.11
C PRO A 192 -2.85 -18.98 -0.05
N THR A 193 -2.27 -19.16 1.12
CA THR A 193 -1.13 -20.05 1.31
C THR A 193 -1.29 -20.85 2.61
N GLY A 194 -1.07 -22.15 2.52
CA GLY A 194 -1.30 -23.09 3.63
C GLY A 194 -0.18 -23.10 4.69
N GLN A 195 0.96 -22.46 4.41
CA GLN A 195 2.16 -22.57 5.26
C GLN A 195 2.78 -21.22 5.66
N ALA A 196 2.07 -20.10 5.50
CA ALA A 196 2.60 -18.80 5.93
C ALA A 196 2.77 -18.73 7.46
N SER A 197 4.00 -18.50 7.89
CA SER A 197 4.31 -18.17 9.28
C SER A 197 3.79 -16.78 9.66
N ASP A 198 3.70 -16.48 10.96
CA ASP A 198 3.37 -15.12 11.42
C ASP A 198 4.36 -14.08 10.91
N ALA A 199 5.61 -14.48 10.70
CA ALA A 199 6.63 -13.62 10.13
C ALA A 199 6.36 -13.29 8.64
N ASP A 200 5.89 -14.26 7.86
CA ASP A 200 5.51 -14.05 6.47
C ASP A 200 4.30 -13.11 6.38
N LYS A 201 3.31 -13.31 7.27
CA LYS A 201 2.16 -12.41 7.39
C LYS A 201 2.57 -11.00 7.78
N ASN A 202 3.53 -10.85 8.69
CA ASN A 202 4.06 -9.53 9.09
C ASN A 202 4.75 -8.79 7.95
N LEU A 203 5.51 -9.51 7.11
CA LEU A 203 6.19 -8.91 5.96
C LEU A 203 5.19 -8.39 4.94
N ALA A 204 4.11 -9.14 4.72
CA ALA A 204 3.01 -8.76 3.84
C ALA A 204 1.99 -7.81 4.51
N SER A 205 2.23 -7.37 5.76
CA SER A 205 1.28 -6.60 6.58
C SER A 205 -0.12 -7.24 6.68
N LEU A 206 -0.22 -8.56 6.53
CA LEU A 206 -1.48 -9.29 6.56
C LEU A 206 -1.95 -9.50 8.00
N GLY A 207 -3.24 -9.28 8.24
CA GLY A 207 -3.87 -9.52 9.54
C GLY A 207 -3.49 -8.53 10.64
N LYS A 208 -2.84 -7.40 10.30
CA LYS A 208 -2.46 -6.36 11.26
C LYS A 208 -2.85 -4.96 10.80
N TYR A 209 -3.40 -4.19 11.74
CA TYR A 209 -3.70 -2.79 11.51
C TYR A 209 -2.43 -1.95 11.49
N HIS A 210 -2.30 -1.11 10.48
CA HIS A 210 -1.21 -0.14 10.38
C HIS A 210 -1.75 1.12 9.73
N PHE A 211 -0.93 2.17 9.72
CA PHE A 211 -1.16 3.31 8.87
C PHE A 211 0.06 3.47 7.96
N ASP A 212 -0.20 3.91 6.73
CA ASP A 212 0.87 4.17 5.79
C ASP A 212 1.55 5.51 6.10
N LEU A 213 2.86 5.55 5.86
CA LEU A 213 3.71 6.72 6.11
C LEU A 213 4.69 6.94 4.95
N ASP A 214 4.16 6.98 3.74
CA ASP A 214 4.89 7.28 2.50
C ASP A 214 5.16 8.79 2.33
N ASP A 215 4.30 9.67 2.89
CA ASP A 215 4.47 11.14 2.87
C ASP A 215 3.69 11.81 4.03
N TRP A 216 3.84 13.12 4.20
CA TRP A 216 3.09 13.97 5.12
C TRP A 216 1.57 13.79 5.00
N ARG A 217 1.08 13.67 3.76
CA ARG A 217 -0.33 13.55 3.42
C ARG A 217 -0.46 12.74 2.14
N MET A 218 -1.25 11.67 2.16
CA MET A 218 -1.54 10.88 0.98
C MET A 218 -2.96 10.29 1.07
N PRO A 219 -3.78 10.40 0.03
CA PRO A 219 -4.86 9.46 -0.22
C PRO A 219 -4.35 8.27 -1.04
N LYS A 220 -5.00 7.12 -0.90
CA LYS A 220 -4.79 5.95 -1.76
C LYS A 220 -6.13 5.55 -2.36
N PHE A 221 -6.13 5.22 -3.65
CA PHE A 221 -7.28 4.67 -4.34
C PHE A 221 -7.07 3.17 -4.51
N PHE A 222 -7.95 2.38 -3.91
CA PHE A 222 -7.93 0.93 -4.00
C PHE A 222 -9.15 0.45 -4.77
N PHE A 223 -8.92 -0.39 -5.78
CA PHE A 223 -9.97 -0.98 -6.59
C PHE A 223 -9.82 -2.50 -6.58
N TYR A 224 -10.92 -3.21 -6.35
CA TYR A 224 -10.96 -4.65 -6.59
C TYR A 224 -11.15 -4.91 -8.08
N LEU A 225 -10.27 -5.75 -8.63
CA LEU A 225 -10.30 -6.14 -10.05
C LEU A 225 -11.04 -7.46 -10.27
N VAL A 226 -11.24 -8.22 -9.19
CA VAL A 226 -12.03 -9.45 -9.14
C VAL A 226 -12.99 -9.36 -7.95
N PRO A 227 -14.09 -10.13 -7.91
CA PRO A 227 -14.98 -10.15 -6.76
C PRO A 227 -14.23 -10.44 -5.45
N VAL A 228 -14.52 -9.66 -4.42
CA VAL A 228 -14.01 -9.83 -3.06
C VAL A 228 -15.17 -9.75 -2.08
N ASP A 229 -15.24 -10.73 -1.20
CA ASP A 229 -16.20 -10.91 -0.12
C ASP A 229 -15.48 -10.99 1.24
N GLU A 230 -16.21 -11.26 2.32
CA GLU A 230 -15.66 -11.35 3.68
C GLU A 230 -14.62 -12.47 3.85
N GLY A 231 -14.70 -13.53 3.05
CA GLY A 231 -13.82 -14.70 3.12
C GLY A 231 -12.57 -14.62 2.25
N THR A 232 -12.52 -13.66 1.32
CA THR A 232 -11.46 -13.53 0.30
C THR A 232 -10.48 -12.39 0.58
N GLY A 233 -10.47 -11.89 1.82
CA GLY A 233 -9.48 -10.93 2.31
C GLY A 233 -9.76 -9.48 1.89
N PRO A 234 -10.92 -8.90 2.29
CA PRO A 234 -11.23 -7.51 1.98
C PRO A 234 -10.33 -6.55 2.77
N HIS A 235 -10.18 -5.33 2.25
CA HIS A 235 -9.57 -4.23 2.96
C HIS A 235 -10.41 -3.85 4.18
N VAL A 236 -9.79 -3.95 5.36
CA VAL A 236 -10.41 -3.59 6.65
C VAL A 236 -9.76 -2.33 7.20
N TYR A 237 -10.58 -1.39 7.66
CA TYR A 237 -10.16 -0.07 8.11
C TYR A 237 -10.93 0.35 9.37
N VAL A 238 -10.39 1.35 10.08
CA VAL A 238 -11.05 1.96 11.24
C VAL A 238 -11.52 3.36 10.85
N ARG A 239 -12.84 3.56 10.78
CA ARG A 239 -13.46 4.84 10.40
C ARG A 239 -12.96 5.98 11.30
N GLY A 240 -12.56 7.10 10.70
CA GLY A 240 -12.11 8.31 11.39
C GLY A 240 -10.74 8.19 12.09
N SER A 241 -10.05 7.05 11.97
CA SER A 241 -8.79 6.80 12.69
C SER A 241 -7.63 7.69 12.24
N HIS A 242 -7.70 8.24 11.03
CA HIS A 242 -6.71 9.19 10.49
C HIS A 242 -6.61 10.48 11.31
N ASN A 243 -7.70 10.88 11.98
CA ASN A 243 -7.78 12.10 12.79
C ASN A 243 -7.69 11.86 14.31
N ARG A 244 -7.79 10.60 14.76
CA ARG A 244 -7.90 10.22 16.18
C ARG A 244 -6.84 9.22 16.62
N ARG A 245 -5.62 9.32 16.09
CA ARG A 245 -4.57 8.35 16.37
C ARG A 245 -4.07 8.45 17.82
N ALA A 246 -4.18 7.36 18.59
CA ALA A 246 -3.64 7.28 19.95
C ALA A 246 -2.11 7.52 19.97
N LEU A 247 -1.59 8.11 21.06
CA LEU A 247 -0.16 8.45 21.19
C LEU A 247 0.75 7.23 21.01
N LYS A 248 0.35 6.07 21.57
CA LYS A 248 1.08 4.80 21.40
C LYS A 248 1.24 4.38 19.93
N HIS A 249 0.26 4.66 19.07
CA HIS A 249 0.33 4.37 17.64
C HIS A 249 1.16 5.43 16.89
N GLN A 250 1.25 6.66 17.40
CA GLN A 250 2.10 7.70 16.81
C GLN A 250 3.59 7.44 17.07
N LEU A 251 3.93 6.89 18.24
CA LEU A 251 5.32 6.69 18.67
C LEU A 251 5.85 5.26 18.42
N THR A 252 5.05 4.39 17.78
CA THR A 252 5.48 3.02 17.48
C THR A 252 6.63 2.98 16.47
N LEU A 253 7.62 2.14 16.77
CA LEU A 253 8.74 1.82 15.88
C LEU A 253 8.51 0.51 15.10
N VAL A 254 7.42 -0.20 15.39
CA VAL A 254 7.03 -1.45 14.72
C VAL A 254 5.77 -1.25 13.90
N VAL A 255 5.71 -1.94 12.76
CA VAL A 255 4.54 -1.95 11.87
C VAL A 255 3.59 -3.07 12.30
N GLY A 256 2.30 -2.76 12.32
CA GLY A 256 1.24 -3.74 12.54
C GLY A 256 0.85 -3.89 14.02
N HIS A 257 -0.41 -3.61 14.31
CA HIS A 257 -1.06 -3.79 15.60
C HIS A 257 -2.15 -4.86 15.52
N PRO A 258 -2.31 -5.71 16.56
CA PRO A 258 -3.40 -6.68 16.61
C PRO A 258 -4.78 -6.00 16.55
N ALA A 259 -5.77 -6.70 15.97
CA ALA A 259 -7.14 -6.21 15.86
C ALA A 259 -7.75 -5.85 17.22
N GLN A 260 -7.61 -6.74 18.21
CA GLN A 260 -8.18 -6.55 19.54
C GLN A 260 -7.64 -5.27 20.23
N GLU A 261 -6.35 -4.97 20.06
CA GLU A 261 -5.73 -3.76 20.61
C GLU A 261 -6.23 -2.50 19.89
N THR A 262 -6.33 -2.59 18.56
CA THR A 262 -6.76 -1.49 17.71
C THR A 262 -8.21 -1.12 18.02
N CYS A 263 -9.12 -2.10 18.06
CA CYS A 263 -10.54 -1.87 18.35
C CYS A 263 -10.74 -1.19 19.72
N ARG A 264 -10.01 -1.59 20.76
CA ARG A 264 -10.08 -0.93 22.09
C ARG A 264 -9.64 0.54 22.07
N SER A 265 -8.80 0.92 21.12
CA SER A 265 -8.23 2.27 21.04
C SER A 265 -9.12 3.26 20.27
N PHE A 266 -10.14 2.75 19.57
CA PHE A 266 -11.05 3.51 18.70
C PHE A 266 -12.54 3.23 18.97
N ALA A 267 -12.85 2.40 19.97
CA ALA A 267 -14.18 2.30 20.58
C ALA A 267 -14.49 3.56 21.39
#